data_AF-A0A7V9M0H6-F1
#
_entry.id   AF-A0A7V9M0H6-F1
#
_cell.length_a   1.000
_cell.length_b   1.000
_cell.length_c   1.000
_cell.angle_alpha   90.00
_cell.angle_beta   90.00
_cell.angle_gamma   90.00
#
_symmetry.space_group_name_H-M   'P 1'
#
loop_
_entity.id
_entity.type
_entity.pdbx_description
1 polymer ?
#
loop_
_entity_poly.entity_id
_entity_poly.type
_entity_poly.pdbx_seq_one_letter_code
_entity_poly.pdbx_strand_id
1 'polypeptide(L)'
;SVQIIDGLEEDEKKEYPGDKGYKGVFINARISFLNGIEWAYNEGCLSIPKIREDIYRKEQVTINFFDEFFTLHTKTFMGITARVILHEYDHIDGKLFIDYLKPLKRKLLKRKLDDISKGNINVDYRMIFPK
;
A
#
# COMPACT_ATOMS: atom_id res chain seq x y z
N SER A 1 -8.00 1.27 4.94
CA SER A 1 -7.32 0.31 5.81
C SER A 1 -8.24 -0.40 6.81
N VAL A 2 -9.47 0.10 7.08
CA VAL A 2 -10.43 -0.52 8.03
C VAL A 2 -10.60 -2.04 7.82
N GLN A 3 -10.86 -2.48 6.59
CA GLN A 3 -11.01 -3.92 6.28
C GLN A 3 -9.78 -4.76 6.60
N ILE A 4 -8.57 -4.19 6.51
CA ILE A 4 -7.35 -4.92 6.85
C ILE A 4 -7.27 -5.07 8.37
N ILE A 5 -7.48 -3.98 9.12
CA ILE A 5 -7.46 -3.99 10.59
C ILE A 5 -8.54 -4.91 11.16
N ASP A 6 -9.75 -4.87 10.62
CA ASP A 6 -10.86 -5.71 11.08
C ASP A 6 -10.60 -7.20 10.84
N GLY A 7 -9.80 -7.53 9.81
CA GLY A 7 -9.41 -8.89 9.47
C GLY A 7 -8.17 -9.43 10.20
N LEU A 8 -7.50 -8.60 11.02
CA LEU A 8 -6.39 -9.05 11.85
C LEU A 8 -6.89 -9.85 13.05
N GLU A 9 -6.11 -10.85 13.47
CA GLU A 9 -6.33 -11.54 14.74
C GLU A 9 -6.05 -10.60 15.93
N GLU A 10 -6.61 -10.91 17.10
CA GLU A 10 -6.50 -10.02 18.28
C GLU A 10 -5.07 -9.86 18.81
N ASP A 11 -4.19 -10.83 18.58
CA ASP A 11 -2.76 -10.74 18.86
C ASP A 11 -2.04 -9.85 17.85
N GLU A 12 -2.36 -9.93 16.56
CA GLU A 12 -1.80 -9.06 15.52
C GLU A 12 -2.23 -7.59 15.72
N LYS A 13 -3.47 -7.33 16.15
CA LYS A 13 -3.93 -5.97 16.48
C LYS A 13 -3.09 -5.31 17.59
N LYS A 14 -2.53 -6.09 18.50
CA LYS A 14 -1.67 -5.56 19.58
C LYS A 14 -0.33 -5.03 19.07
N GLU A 15 0.11 -5.47 17.89
CA GLU A 15 1.30 -4.92 17.24
C GLU A 15 1.09 -3.49 16.72
N TYR A 16 -0.16 -3.08 16.50
CA TYR A 16 -0.53 -1.76 15.98
C TYR A 16 -1.48 -1.02 16.93
N PRO A 17 -1.04 -0.71 18.16
CA PRO A 17 -1.91 -0.17 19.19
C PRO A 17 -2.52 1.17 18.77
N GLY A 18 -3.85 1.24 18.79
CA GLY A 18 -4.59 2.46 18.46
C GLY A 18 -4.87 2.67 16.97
N ASP A 19 -4.37 1.82 16.08
CA ASP A 19 -4.75 1.85 14.67
C ASP A 19 -6.14 1.22 14.48
N LYS A 20 -7.16 2.06 14.37
CA LYS A 20 -8.56 1.65 14.13
C LYS A 20 -8.90 1.52 12.65
N GLY A 21 -7.90 1.65 11.77
CA GLY A 21 -8.16 1.82 10.35
C GLY A 21 -8.70 3.22 10.02
N TYR A 22 -8.61 3.57 8.76
CA TYR A 22 -9.20 4.78 8.20
C TYR A 22 -9.90 4.45 6.89
N LYS A 23 -11.07 5.06 6.72
CA LYS A 23 -11.86 5.07 5.48
C LYS A 23 -12.15 6.53 5.15
N GLY A 24 -11.71 6.96 3.98
CA GLY A 24 -11.93 8.32 3.49
C GLY A 24 -11.35 8.49 2.09
N VAL A 25 -11.72 9.58 1.42
CA VAL A 25 -11.20 9.95 0.11
C VAL A 25 -10.06 10.95 0.28
N PHE A 26 -8.99 10.76 -0.51
CA PHE A 26 -7.79 11.58 -0.47
C PHE A 26 -7.59 12.19 -1.86
N ILE A 27 -8.04 13.42 -2.06
CA ILE A 27 -7.91 14.16 -3.32
C ILE A 27 -6.70 15.07 -3.23
N ASN A 28 -5.88 15.09 -4.28
CA ASN A 28 -4.65 15.90 -4.37
C ASN A 28 -3.73 15.75 -3.15
N ALA A 29 -3.61 14.51 -2.66
CA ALA A 29 -2.86 14.23 -1.45
C ALA A 29 -1.35 14.51 -1.63
N ARG A 30 -0.72 15.06 -0.58
CA ARG A 30 0.71 15.39 -0.54
C ARG A 30 1.28 15.02 0.81
N ILE A 31 2.26 14.11 0.81
CA ILE A 31 3.01 13.77 2.02
C ILE A 31 3.80 15.00 2.47
N SER A 32 3.63 15.39 3.73
CA SER A 32 4.38 16.47 4.37
C SER A 32 5.57 15.95 5.15
N PHE A 33 5.38 14.85 5.89
CA PHE A 33 6.43 14.26 6.72
C PHE A 33 6.33 12.73 6.74
N LEU A 34 7.49 12.09 6.82
CA LEU A 34 7.64 10.67 7.08
C LEU A 34 8.49 10.50 8.34
N ASN A 35 7.95 9.80 9.34
CA ASN A 35 8.55 9.67 10.66
C ASN A 35 8.57 8.21 11.10
N GLY A 36 9.29 7.94 12.19
CA GLY A 36 9.43 6.61 12.77
C GLY A 36 10.50 5.76 12.09
N ILE A 37 10.60 4.52 12.57
CA ILE A 37 11.59 3.55 12.12
C ILE A 37 11.01 2.83 10.90
N GLU A 38 11.88 2.46 9.95
CA GLU A 38 11.44 1.61 8.86
C GLU A 38 11.19 0.20 9.36
N TRP A 39 10.01 -0.33 9.04
CA TRP A 39 9.62 -1.67 9.44
C TRP A 39 9.12 -2.44 8.22
N ALA A 40 9.33 -3.76 8.25
CA ALA A 40 8.91 -4.65 7.17
C ALA A 40 7.44 -4.98 7.32
N TYR A 41 6.68 -4.91 6.22
CA TYR A 41 5.33 -5.45 6.14
C TYR A 41 5.15 -6.19 4.83
N ASN A 42 4.41 -7.31 4.88
CA ASN A 42 4.14 -8.12 3.72
C ASN A 42 3.05 -7.49 2.84
N GLU A 43 3.46 -6.65 1.89
CA GLU A 43 2.58 -5.93 0.98
C GLU A 43 2.18 -6.80 -0.23
N GLY A 44 0.98 -6.56 -0.74
CA GLY A 44 0.51 -7.04 -2.04
C GLY A 44 -0.28 -5.94 -2.75
N CYS A 45 -0.52 -6.11 -4.05
CA CYS A 45 -1.29 -5.14 -4.83
C CYS A 45 -2.26 -5.86 -5.76
N LEU A 46 -3.47 -5.32 -5.94
CA LEU A 46 -4.44 -5.86 -6.91
C LEU A 46 -3.92 -5.75 -8.36
N SER A 47 -3.05 -4.78 -8.65
CA SER A 47 -2.40 -4.64 -9.95
C SER A 47 -1.30 -5.70 -10.19
N ILE A 48 -0.83 -6.37 -9.13
CA ILE A 48 0.23 -7.40 -9.19
C ILE A 48 -0.23 -8.64 -8.42
N PRO A 49 -1.20 -9.40 -8.96
CA PRO A 49 -1.82 -10.51 -8.27
C PRO A 49 -0.83 -11.60 -7.88
N LYS A 50 -1.12 -12.28 -6.76
CA LYS A 50 -0.39 -13.46 -6.25
C LYS A 50 1.09 -13.21 -5.91
N ILE A 51 1.54 -11.95 -5.93
CA ILE A 51 2.87 -11.57 -5.48
C ILE A 51 2.71 -10.76 -4.20
N ARG A 52 3.40 -11.21 -3.16
CA ARG A 52 3.52 -10.49 -1.89
C ARG A 52 4.97 -10.55 -1.44
N GLU A 53 5.47 -9.43 -0.94
CA GLU A 53 6.85 -9.33 -0.47
C GLU A 53 6.94 -8.36 0.71
N ASP A 54 7.98 -8.52 1.52
CA ASP A 54 8.24 -7.64 2.65
C ASP A 54 8.86 -6.32 2.17
N ILE A 55 8.14 -5.22 2.39
CA ILE A 55 8.56 -3.87 2.01
C ILE A 55 8.80 -3.04 3.27
N TYR A 56 9.96 -2.38 3.31
CA TYR A 56 10.33 -1.48 4.38
C TYR A 56 9.79 -0.08 4.11
N ARG A 57 9.00 0.45 5.05
CA ARG A 57 8.52 1.84 5.00
C ARG A 57 8.52 2.44 6.39
N LYS A 58 8.53 3.77 6.42
CA LYS A 58 8.36 4.56 7.63
C LYS A 58 7.02 4.24 8.32
N GLU A 59 7.07 4.17 9.63
CA GLU A 59 5.92 3.83 10.48
C GLU A 59 4.81 4.88 10.45
N GLN A 60 5.17 6.14 10.26
CA GLN A 60 4.26 7.26 10.36
C GLN A 60 4.33 8.13 9.11
N VAL A 61 3.17 8.59 8.66
CA VAL A 61 3.01 9.55 7.56
C VAL A 61 2.11 10.70 7.99
N THR A 62 2.57 11.93 7.78
CA THR A 62 1.73 13.12 7.84
C THR A 62 1.43 13.56 6.42
N ILE A 63 0.14 13.69 6.10
CA ILE A 63 -0.34 13.94 4.74
C ILE A 63 -1.39 15.06 4.72
N ASN A 64 -1.27 15.93 3.72
CA ASN A 64 -2.28 16.93 3.39
C ASN A 64 -3.13 16.42 2.25
N PHE A 65 -4.45 16.55 2.33
CA PHE A 65 -5.36 16.10 1.27
C PHE A 65 -6.70 16.82 1.39
N PHE A 66 -7.44 16.86 0.29
CA PHE A 66 -8.86 17.22 0.30
C PHE A 66 -9.72 15.97 0.44
N ASP A 67 -10.80 16.06 1.20
CA ASP A 67 -11.82 15.00 1.25
C ASP A 67 -12.81 15.09 0.08
N GLU A 68 -13.81 14.21 0.05
CA GLU A 68 -14.88 14.21 -0.96
C GLU A 68 -15.73 15.48 -0.99
N PHE A 69 -15.68 16.30 0.06
CA PHE A 69 -16.36 17.60 0.15
C PHE A 69 -15.40 18.76 -0.16
N PHE A 70 -14.20 18.48 -0.65
CA PHE A 70 -13.14 19.46 -0.91
C PHE A 70 -12.74 20.28 0.33
N THR A 71 -12.88 19.71 1.52
CA THR A 71 -12.34 20.29 2.74
C THR A 71 -10.89 19.87 2.91
N LEU A 72 -9.99 20.81 3.19
CA LEU A 72 -8.57 20.55 3.38
C LEU A 72 -8.33 19.91 4.76
N HIS A 73 -7.57 18.81 4.77
CA HIS A 73 -7.15 18.10 5.98
C HIS A 73 -5.63 17.98 6.02
N THR A 74 -5.06 18.10 7.21
CA THR A 74 -3.70 17.66 7.55
C THR A 74 -3.82 16.61 8.64
N LYS A 75 -3.42 15.38 8.36
CA LYS A 75 -3.53 14.27 9.33
C LYS A 75 -2.26 13.45 9.38
N THR A 76 -1.97 12.93 10.57
CA THR A 76 -0.90 11.97 10.80
C THR A 76 -1.51 10.60 11.03
N PHE A 77 -1.01 9.62 10.29
CA PHE A 77 -1.39 8.21 10.39
C PHE A 77 -0.18 7.38 10.79
N MET A 78 -0.44 6.26 11.48
CA MET A 78 0.58 5.29 11.90
C MET A 78 0.12 3.87 11.56
N GLY A 79 1.00 2.88 11.76
CA GLY A 79 0.67 1.47 11.66
C GLY A 79 0.27 1.00 10.26
N ILE A 80 -0.71 0.10 10.18
CA ILE A 80 -1.26 -0.44 8.92
C ILE A 80 -1.95 0.67 8.12
N THR A 81 -2.58 1.64 8.77
CA THR A 81 -3.19 2.76 8.06
C THR A 81 -2.15 3.61 7.35
N ALA A 82 -1.04 3.93 8.00
CA ALA A 82 0.09 4.60 7.34
C ALA A 82 0.64 3.75 6.19
N ARG A 83 0.81 2.45 6.40
CA ARG A 83 1.27 1.48 5.39
C ARG A 83 0.44 1.54 4.11
N VAL A 84 -0.88 1.45 4.24
CA VAL A 84 -1.82 1.50 3.10
C VAL A 84 -1.73 2.85 2.42
N ILE A 85 -1.73 3.96 3.17
CA ILE A 85 -1.63 5.30 2.59
C ILE A 85 -0.34 5.46 1.77
N LEU A 86 0.79 4.99 2.28
CA LEU A 86 2.06 5.04 1.55
C LEU A 86 2.04 4.18 0.28
N HIS A 87 1.43 3.00 0.33
CA HIS A 87 1.25 2.14 -0.84
C HIS A 87 0.40 2.83 -1.92
N GLU A 88 -0.74 3.42 -1.54
CA GLU A 88 -1.62 4.10 -2.50
C GLU A 88 -1.00 5.39 -3.02
N TYR A 89 -0.23 6.10 -2.18
CA TYR A 89 0.50 7.29 -2.60
C TYR A 89 1.54 6.97 -3.69
N ASP A 90 2.22 5.83 -3.61
CA ASP A 90 3.18 5.41 -4.64
C ASP A 90 2.52 5.26 -6.01
N HIS A 91 1.26 4.79 -6.09
CA HIS A 91 0.54 4.72 -7.38
C HIS A 91 0.33 6.11 -8.00
N ILE A 92 0.14 7.16 -7.19
CA ILE A 92 0.05 8.55 -7.66
C ILE A 92 1.39 8.99 -8.27
N ASP A 93 2.50 8.52 -7.71
CA ASP A 93 3.86 8.77 -8.20
C ASP A 93 4.29 7.79 -9.32
N GLY A 94 3.42 6.86 -9.74
CA GLY A 94 3.74 5.85 -10.75
C GLY A 94 4.74 4.78 -10.28
N LYS A 95 4.88 4.59 -8.97
CA LYS A 95 5.74 3.58 -8.33
C LYS A 95 4.91 2.39 -7.88
N LEU A 96 5.49 1.20 -7.96
CA LEU A 96 4.89 -0.03 -7.45
C LEU A 96 5.72 -0.56 -6.28
N PHE A 97 5.10 -1.30 -5.36
CA PHE A 97 5.82 -1.86 -4.21
C PHE A 97 7.01 -2.75 -4.62
N ILE A 98 6.94 -3.39 -5.79
CA ILE A 98 8.04 -4.21 -6.34
C ILE A 98 9.29 -3.39 -6.72
N ASP A 99 9.17 -2.07 -6.88
CA ASP A 99 10.30 -1.19 -7.18
C ASP A 99 11.20 -0.99 -5.95
N TYR A 100 10.69 -1.27 -4.74
CA TYR A 100 11.45 -1.25 -3.49
C TYR A 100 12.22 -2.56 -3.24
N LEU A 101 12.00 -3.59 -4.06
CA LEU A 101 12.69 -4.87 -3.90
C LEU A 101 14.14 -4.78 -4.36
N LYS A 102 15.01 -5.55 -3.67
CA LYS A 102 16.40 -5.74 -4.11
C LYS A 102 16.44 -6.29 -5.55
N PRO A 103 17.42 -5.90 -6.39
CA PRO A 103 17.47 -6.29 -7.79
C PRO A 103 17.39 -7.80 -8.04
N LEU A 104 17.99 -8.61 -7.16
CA LEU A 104 17.94 -10.07 -7.25
C LEU A 104 16.51 -10.61 -7.09
N LYS A 105 15.76 -10.15 -6.08
CA LYS A 105 14.36 -10.53 -5.88
C LYS A 105 13.50 -10.10 -7.06
N ARG A 106 13.67 -8.87 -7.54
CA ARG A 106 12.96 -8.37 -8.74
C ARG A 106 13.24 -9.24 -9.97
N LYS A 107 14.48 -9.68 -10.18
CA LYS A 107 14.85 -10.58 -11.28
C LYS A 107 14.17 -11.94 -11.18
N LEU A 108 14.04 -12.51 -9.97
CA LEU A 108 13.33 -13.78 -9.75
C LEU A 108 11.83 -13.67 -10.05
N LEU A 109 11.24 -12.50 -9.80
CA LEU A 109 9.82 -12.23 -10.09
C LEU A 109 9.54 -11.90 -11.55
N LYS A 110 10.57 -11.62 -12.37
CA LYS A 110 10.43 -11.15 -13.76
C LYS A 110 9.44 -12.00 -14.57
N ARG A 111 9.58 -13.33 -14.55
CA ARG A 111 8.68 -14.22 -15.30
C ARG A 111 7.21 -14.06 -14.88
N LYS A 112 6.94 -13.99 -13.57
CA LYS A 112 5.59 -13.80 -13.04
C LYS A 112 5.03 -12.43 -13.43
N LEU A 113 5.85 -11.39 -13.40
CA LEU A 113 5.47 -10.04 -13.81
C LEU A 113 5.16 -9.96 -15.31
N ASP A 114 5.96 -10.64 -16.14
CA ASP A 114 5.73 -10.75 -17.59
C ASP A 114 4.42 -11.49 -17.88
N ASP A 115 4.10 -12.55 -17.13
CA ASP A 115 2.83 -13.28 -17.24
C ASP A 115 1.63 -12.40 -16.86
N ILE A 116 1.74 -11.62 -15.76
CA ILE A 116 0.71 -10.66 -15.35
C ILE A 116 0.47 -9.61 -16.44
N SER A 117 1.53 -9.02 -16.99
CA SER A 117 1.43 -7.98 -18.02
C SER A 117 0.72 -8.49 -19.29
N LYS A 118 0.95 -9.75 -19.66
CA LYS A 118 0.31 -10.42 -20.81
C LYS A 118 -1.11 -10.93 -20.53
N GLY A 119 -1.59 -10.83 -19.29
CA GLY A 119 -2.87 -11.40 -18.88
C GLY A 119 -2.86 -12.92 -18.74
N ASN A 120 -1.69 -13.56 -18.66
CA ASN A 120 -1.53 -15.00 -18.42
C ASN A 120 -1.74 -15.35 -16.94
N ILE A 121 -2.85 -14.89 -16.36
CA ILE A 121 -3.17 -15.06 -14.94
C ILE A 121 -4.64 -15.40 -14.76
N ASN A 122 -4.91 -16.20 -13.74
CA ASN A 122 -6.27 -16.52 -13.31
C ASN A 122 -6.55 -15.84 -11.96
N VAL A 123 -7.46 -14.87 -11.96
CA VAL A 123 -7.94 -14.12 -10.80
C VAL A 123 -9.47 -14.05 -10.84
N ASP A 124 -10.09 -13.98 -9.67
CA ASP A 124 -11.54 -13.95 -9.45
C ASP A 124 -12.18 -12.56 -9.62
N TYR A 125 -11.37 -11.55 -9.95
CA TYR A 125 -11.81 -10.18 -10.21
C TYR A 125 -11.40 -9.70 -11.60
N ARG A 126 -12.10 -8.68 -12.08
CA ARG A 126 -11.88 -8.10 -13.41
C ARG A 126 -10.56 -7.34 -13.46
N MET A 127 -9.71 -7.65 -14.44
CA MET A 127 -8.51 -6.88 -14.78
C MET A 127 -8.57 -6.39 -16.23
N ILE A 128 -7.89 -5.28 -16.51
CA ILE A 128 -7.72 -4.72 -17.85
C ILE A 128 -6.22 -4.74 -18.15
N PHE A 129 -5.85 -5.35 -19.28
CA PHE A 129 -4.46 -5.45 -19.71
C PHE A 129 -4.22 -4.53 -20.92
N PRO A 130 -3.02 -3.93 -21.03
CA PRO A 130 -2.64 -3.19 -22.24
C PRO A 130 -2.67 -4.11 -23.46
N LYS A 131 -3.09 -3.56 -24.61
CA LYS A 131 -3.08 -4.24 -25.90
C LYS A 131 -1.71 -4.10 -26.57
#